data_AF-A0A962UZC3-F1
#
_entry.id   AF-A0A962UZC3-F1
#
_cell.length_a   1.000
_cell.length_b   1.000
_cell.length_c   1.000
_cell.angle_alpha   90.00
_cell.angle_beta   90.00
_cell.angle_gamma   90.00
#
_symmetry.space_group_name_H-M   'P 1'
#
loop_
_entity.id
_entity.type
_entity.pdbx_description
1 polymer ?
#
loop_
_entity_poly.entity_id
_entity_poly.type
_entity_poly.pdbx_seq_one_letter_code
_entity_poly.pdbx_strand_id
1 'polypeptide(L)'
;DDLFMARRIAQECADELQSLIHKRYKLRRSVLITSNRIIADRDAYLGDTALATTILDRLMHHSVLAEFQGRSYRLRQAAGRLAKDPDND
;
A
#
# COMPACT_ATOMS: atom_id res chain seq x y z
N ASP A 1 -11.85 8.32 9.37
CA ASP A 1 -10.83 7.44 9.97
C ASP A 1 -9.45 7.77 9.38
N ASP A 2 -9.17 9.08 9.23
CA ASP A 2 -7.95 9.59 8.58
C ASP A 2 -6.74 9.60 9.52
N LEU A 3 -6.98 9.28 10.79
CA LEU A 3 -5.95 9.24 11.84
C LEU A 3 -4.92 8.13 11.57
N PHE A 4 -5.36 6.98 11.06
CA PHE A 4 -4.45 5.94 10.57
C PHE A 4 -3.71 6.34 9.31
N MET A 5 -4.28 7.26 8.51
CA MET A 5 -3.65 7.72 7.29
C MET A 5 -2.58 8.79 7.53
N ALA A 6 -2.61 9.47 8.68
CA ALA A 6 -1.58 10.40 9.11
C ALA A 6 -0.41 9.73 9.85
N ARG A 7 -0.52 8.43 10.17
CA ARG A 7 0.52 7.72 10.92
C ARG A 7 1.74 7.50 10.06
N ARG A 8 2.79 8.27 10.35
CA ARG A 8 4.11 8.10 9.74
C ARG A 8 4.70 6.77 10.19
N ILE A 9 5.37 6.11 9.26
CA ILE A 9 6.17 4.92 9.55
C ILE A 9 7.33 5.35 10.46
N ALA A 10 7.65 4.54 11.47
CA ALA A 10 8.83 4.78 12.30
C ALA A 10 10.09 4.75 11.41
N GLN A 11 11.05 5.63 11.64
CA GLN A 11 12.22 5.78 10.77
C GLN A 11 12.96 4.46 10.56
N GLU A 12 13.14 3.68 11.64
CA GLU A 12 13.77 2.36 11.61
C GLU A 12 13.09 1.39 10.62
N CYS A 13 11.75 1.36 10.61
CA CYS A 13 11.01 0.51 9.68
C CYS A 13 11.14 0.98 8.22
N ALA A 14 11.31 2.29 7.99
CA ALA A 14 11.53 2.83 6.66
C ALA A 14 12.93 2.47 6.13
N ASP A 15 13.95 2.51 6.99
CA ASP A 15 15.33 2.13 6.66
C ASP A 15 15.44 0.63 6.36
N GLU A 16 14.73 -0.21 7.14
CA GLU A 16 14.61 -1.65 6.88
C GLU A 16 13.93 -1.93 5.53
N LEU A 17 12.83 -1.24 5.25
CA LEU A 17 12.12 -1.37 3.97
C LEU A 17 13.04 -0.98 2.80
N GLN A 18 13.77 0.14 2.91
CA GLN A 18 14.72 0.56 1.89
C GLN A 18 15.80 -0.50 1.66
N SER A 19 16.38 -1.04 2.74
CA SER A 19 17.41 -2.08 2.66
C SER A 19 16.90 -3.34 1.98
N LEU A 20 15.67 -3.77 2.29
CA LEU A 20 15.01 -4.91 1.66
C LEU A 20 14.77 -4.68 0.17
N ILE A 21 14.19 -3.54 -0.21
CA ILE A 21 13.90 -3.21 -1.61
C ILE A 21 15.20 -3.13 -2.40
N HIS A 22 16.24 -2.49 -1.86
CA HIS A 22 17.55 -2.38 -2.52
C HIS A 22 18.17 -3.76 -2.76
N LYS A 23 18.12 -4.66 -1.76
CA LYS A 23 18.63 -6.02 -1.90
C LYS A 23 17.85 -6.81 -2.95
N ARG A 24 16.52 -6.68 -3.01
CA ARG A 24 15.68 -7.36 -4.00
C ARG A 24 15.93 -6.84 -5.40
N TYR A 25 16.02 -5.53 -5.56
CA TYR A 25 16.34 -4.85 -6.81
C TYR A 25 17.71 -5.30 -7.36
N LYS A 26 18.76 -5.25 -6.53
CA LYS A 26 20.13 -5.69 -6.92
C LYS A 26 20.19 -7.15 -7.36
N LEU A 27 19.46 -8.02 -6.65
CA LEU A 27 19.41 -9.45 -6.96
C LEU A 27 18.39 -9.81 -8.06
N ARG A 28 17.76 -8.82 -8.70
CA ARG A 28 16.72 -8.99 -9.73
C ARG A 28 15.63 -9.98 -9.31
N ARG A 29 15.14 -9.84 -8.08
CA ARG A 29 14.03 -10.66 -7.57
C ARG A 29 12.74 -9.85 -7.59
N SER A 30 11.67 -10.48 -8.05
CA SER A 30 10.34 -9.87 -8.11
C SER A 30 9.80 -9.56 -6.72
N VAL A 31 9.06 -8.45 -6.62
CA VAL A 31 8.35 -8.01 -5.42
C VAL A 31 6.95 -7.58 -5.86
N LEU A 32 5.93 -8.05 -5.14
CA LEU A 32 4.55 -7.58 -5.30
C LEU A 32 4.20 -6.69 -4.11
N ILE A 33 3.71 -5.48 -4.38
CA ILE A 33 3.28 -4.53 -3.37
C ILE A 33 1.86 -4.10 -3.69
N THR A 34 1.01 -4.09 -2.68
CA THR A 34 -0.33 -3.52 -2.75
C THR A 34 -0.40 -2.30 -1.85
N SER A 35 -0.83 -1.17 -2.39
CA SER A 35 -1.06 0.06 -1.65
C SER A 35 -2.49 0.52 -1.90
N ASN A 36 -3.15 1.01 -0.85
CA ASN A 36 -4.42 1.72 -0.97
C ASN A 36 -4.23 3.22 -1.25
N ARG A 37 -2.98 3.67 -1.45
CA ARG A 37 -2.63 5.05 -1.78
C ARG A 37 -1.95 5.17 -3.11
N ILE A 38 -2.23 6.29 -3.77
CA ILE A 38 -1.54 6.70 -4.97
C ILE A 38 -0.07 7.00 -4.66
N ILE A 39 0.80 6.66 -5.62
CA ILE A 39 2.23 6.87 -5.50
C ILE A 39 2.55 8.36 -5.34
N ALA A 40 1.74 9.26 -5.89
CA ALA A 40 1.93 10.71 -5.78
C ALA A 40 1.91 11.22 -4.33
N ASP A 41 1.20 10.56 -3.42
CA ASP A 41 1.09 10.95 -2.00
C ASP A 41 2.23 10.38 -1.12
N ARG A 42 3.35 9.96 -1.73
CA ARG A 42 4.44 9.24 -1.04
C ARG A 42 5.10 9.98 0.12
N ASP A 43 5.16 11.30 0.01
CA ASP A 43 5.87 12.14 0.96
C ASP A 43 5.13 12.24 2.30
N ALA A 44 3.80 12.01 2.29
CA ALA A 44 2.96 12.15 3.47
C ALA A 44 3.13 11.02 4.49
N TYR A 45 3.57 9.82 4.09
CA TYR A 45 3.56 8.63 4.96
C TYR A 45 4.94 8.04 5.30
N LEU A 46 5.95 8.21 4.43
CA LEU A 46 7.31 7.67 4.67
C LEU A 46 8.18 8.59 5.52
N GLY A 47 7.72 9.81 5.78
CA GLY A 47 8.34 10.75 6.71
C GLY A 47 9.63 11.40 6.24
N ASP A 48 10.49 10.71 5.51
CA ASP A 48 11.66 11.29 4.85
C ASP A 48 11.44 11.24 3.33
N THR A 49 11.27 12.41 2.72
CA THR A 49 11.08 12.59 1.27
C THR A 49 12.23 11.98 0.46
N ALA A 50 13.48 12.05 0.94
CA ALA A 50 14.63 11.51 0.23
C ALA A 50 14.62 9.97 0.25
N LEU A 51 14.32 9.38 1.42
CA LEU A 51 14.19 7.94 1.59
C LEU A 51 13.02 7.40 0.76
N ALA A 52 11.87 8.08 0.82
CA ALA A 52 10.67 7.72 0.07
C ALA A 52 10.90 7.71 -1.44
N THR A 53 11.56 8.75 -1.93
CA THR A 53 11.95 8.87 -3.34
C THR A 53 12.88 7.73 -3.74
N THR A 54 13.85 7.40 -2.90
CA THR A 54 14.81 6.31 -3.17
C THR A 54 14.12 4.94 -3.24
N ILE A 55 13.21 4.65 -2.32
CA ILE A 55 12.45 3.39 -2.33
C ILE A 55 11.62 3.29 -3.61
N LEU A 56 10.89 4.35 -3.95
CA LEU A 56 10.01 4.35 -5.11
C LEU A 56 10.75 4.32 -6.43
N ASP A 57 11.89 5.00 -6.55
CA ASP A 57 12.75 4.90 -7.73
C ASP A 57 13.08 3.43 -8.03
N ARG A 58 13.47 2.66 -7.00
CA ARG A 58 13.81 1.23 -7.17
C ARG A 58 12.61 0.36 -7.48
N LEU A 59 11.44 0.66 -6.90
CA LEU A 59 10.21 -0.07 -7.19
C LEU A 59 9.67 0.22 -8.60
N MET A 60 9.83 1.46 -9.07
CA MET A 60 9.23 1.91 -10.34
C MET A 60 10.13 1.67 -11.55
N HIS A 61 11.43 1.48 -11.37
CA HIS A 61 12.34 1.27 -12.49
C HIS A 61 12.04 0.01 -13.32
N HIS A 62 11.56 -1.07 -12.68
CA HIS A 62 11.23 -2.34 -13.33
C HIS A 62 9.90 -2.92 -12.82
N SER A 63 8.81 -2.16 -12.92
CA SER A 63 7.49 -2.63 -12.48
C SER A 63 6.38 -2.41 -13.49
N VAL A 64 5.27 -3.08 -13.22
CA VAL A 64 3.97 -2.88 -13.86
C VAL A 64 3.03 -2.37 -12.79
N LEU A 65 2.43 -1.19 -13.02
CA LEU A 65 1.43 -0.63 -12.13
C LEU A 65 0.05 -1.19 -12.51
N ALA A 66 -0.60 -1.87 -11.56
CA ALA A 66 -1.97 -2.32 -11.69
C ALA A 66 -2.87 -1.47 -10.78
N GLU A 67 -3.64 -0.57 -11.39
CA GLU A 67 -4.62 0.25 -10.68
C GLU A 67 -5.94 -0.50 -10.55
N PHE A 68 -6.47 -0.55 -9.33
CA PHE A 68 -7.74 -1.21 -9.03
C PHE A 68 -8.79 -0.18 -8.67
N GLN A 69 -9.86 -0.13 -9.47
CA GLN A 69 -11.02 0.72 -9.24
C GLN A 69 -12.26 -0.12 -8.94
N GLY A 70 -13.14 0.37 -8.08
CA GLY A 70 -14.44 -0.26 -7.81
C GLY A 70 -14.82 -0.35 -6.34
N ARG A 71 -16.02 -0.86 -6.08
CA ARG A 71 -16.59 -0.97 -4.74
C ARG A 71 -15.93 -2.11 -3.93
N SER A 72 -15.66 -1.82 -2.65
CA SER A 72 -15.13 -2.78 -1.68
C SER A 72 -15.85 -4.11 -1.73
N TYR A 73 -15.09 -5.19 -1.92
CA TYR A 73 -15.63 -6.55 -1.92
C TYR A 73 -16.22 -6.91 -0.55
N ARG A 74 -15.64 -6.38 0.54
CA ARG A 74 -16.14 -6.56 1.92
C ARG A 74 -17.56 -6.00 2.08
N LEU A 75 -17.80 -4.79 1.57
CA LEU A 75 -19.14 -4.17 1.62
C LEU A 75 -20.15 -4.95 0.78
N ARG A 76 -19.72 -5.44 -0.39
CA ARG A 76 -20.58 -6.24 -1.27
C ARG A 76 -21.02 -7.54 -0.60
N GLN A 77 -20.10 -8.22 0.09
CA GLN A 77 -20.42 -9.42 0.88
C GLN A 77 -21.30 -9.10 2.08
N ALA A 78 -21.02 -8.02 2.82
CA ALA A 78 -21.83 -7.61 3.96
C ALA A 78 -23.28 -7.33 3.56
N ALA A 79 -23.48 -6.57 2.47
CA ALA A 79 -24.81 -6.33 1.90
C ALA A 79 -25.51 -7.63 1.47
N GLY A 80 -24.77 -8.57 0.86
CA GLY A 80 -25.31 -9.88 0.49
C GLY A 80 -25.67 -10.79 1.66
N ARG A 81 -25.03 -10.62 2.83
CA ARG A 81 -25.41 -11.32 4.07
C ARG A 81 -26.69 -10.72 4.66
N LEU A 82 -26.75 -9.38 4.77
CA LEU A 82 -27.94 -8.67 5.26
C LEU A 82 -29.18 -8.95 4.40
N ALA A 83 -29.02 -9.06 3.07
CA ALA A 83 -30.12 -9.37 2.16
C ALA A 83 -30.60 -10.83 2.23
N LYS A 84 -29.84 -11.74 2.86
CA LYS A 84 -30.17 -13.16 3.01
C LYS A 84 -30.79 -13.51 4.36
N ASP A 85 -30.86 -12.56 5.28
CA ASP A 85 -31.38 -12.75 6.64
C ASP A 85 -32.61 -11.85 6.87
N PRO A 86 -33.76 -12.12 6.22
CA PRO A 86 -34.97 -11.31 6.38
C PRO A 86 -35.79 -11.67 7.64
N ASP A 87 -35.37 -12.65 8.44
CA ASP A 87 -36.23 -13.36 9.41
C ASP A 87 -35.70 -13.31 10.87
N ASN A 88 -34.90 -12.29 11.20
CA ASN A 88 -34.51 -12.02 12.60
C ASN A 88 -35.19 -10.74 13.11
N ASP A 89 -36.53 -10.79 13.16
CA ASP A 89 -37.42 -9.98 13.99
C ASP A 89 -38.61 -10.85 14.45
#